data_AF-A0A2K3NC47-F1
#
_entry.id   AF-A0A2K3NC47-F1
#
_cell.length_a   1.000
_cell.length_b   1.000
_cell.length_c   1.000
_cell.angle_alpha   90.00
_cell.angle_beta   90.00
_cell.angle_gamma   90.00
#
_symmetry.space_group_name_H-M   'P 1'
#
loop_
_entity.id
_entity.type
_entity.pdbx_description
1 polymer ?
#
loop_
_entity_poly.entity_id
_entity_poly.type
_entity_poly.pdbx_seq_one_letter_code
_entity_poly.pdbx_strand_id
1 'polypeptide(L)'
;MVLAQLGGSISRALQNMSNSTVIDEAVFHDCLNEINRALLQADVQFELIRNMHANIKNIVNLDGLAAGHSKRKIIQQAVFDELCKMLDPTTGIKSSSFFFPKKGKTSVVMFVGLQGSGKTTTCTKYAHYYQKKGLKPGLVCADTFRAGAFDQLKQNATKAKIPFYGSYMESDPVKIVVEGVERFKEENCDLIILDTSGRHKQEAALFEEMRQLSEATKPDLVIFVMDSSIGQAAFGQAQAFKQSVAV
;
A
#
# COMPACT_ATOMS: atom_id res chain seq x y z
N MET A 1 -12.35 -15.44 5.54
CA MET A 1 -11.50 -14.23 5.37
C MET A 1 -12.39 -13.00 5.37
N VAL A 2 -11.97 -11.92 6.01
CA VAL A 2 -12.75 -10.66 6.18
C VAL A 2 -13.25 -10.12 4.83
N LEU A 3 -12.39 -10.08 3.80
CA LEU A 3 -12.81 -9.61 2.46
C LEU A 3 -13.80 -10.53 1.76
N ALA A 4 -13.75 -11.83 2.01
CA ALA A 4 -14.75 -12.77 1.46
C ALA A 4 -16.12 -12.55 2.11
N GLN A 5 -16.14 -12.23 3.40
CA GLN A 5 -17.37 -11.87 4.11
C GLN A 5 -17.91 -10.52 3.63
N LEU A 6 -17.05 -9.50 3.49
CA LEU A 6 -17.41 -8.20 2.94
C LEU A 6 -18.02 -8.34 1.53
N GLY A 7 -17.32 -9.05 0.64
CA GLY A 7 -17.81 -9.32 -0.72
C GLY A 7 -19.16 -10.04 -0.70
N GLY A 8 -19.31 -11.06 0.15
CA GLY A 8 -20.57 -11.78 0.33
C GLY A 8 -21.72 -10.89 0.81
N SER A 9 -21.48 -10.00 1.77
CA SER A 9 -22.48 -9.04 2.28
C SER A 9 -22.89 -8.02 1.21
N ILE A 10 -21.93 -7.45 0.47
CA ILE A 10 -22.21 -6.50 -0.61
C ILE A 10 -23.00 -7.18 -1.73
N SER A 11 -22.56 -8.38 -2.16
CA SER A 11 -23.27 -9.13 -3.20
C SER A 11 -24.69 -9.49 -2.77
N ARG A 12 -24.91 -9.86 -1.50
CA ARG A 12 -26.24 -10.16 -0.96
C ARG A 12 -27.13 -8.93 -0.92
N ALA A 13 -26.63 -7.78 -0.47
CA ALA A 13 -27.37 -6.53 -0.45
C ALA A 13 -27.83 -6.13 -1.87
N LEU A 14 -26.94 -6.23 -2.86
CA LEU A 14 -27.25 -5.94 -4.26
C LEU A 14 -28.23 -6.97 -4.85
N GLN A 15 -28.11 -8.25 -4.49
CA GLN A 15 -29.01 -9.31 -4.94
C GLN A 15 -30.43 -9.13 -4.37
N ASN A 16 -30.54 -8.83 -3.07
CA ASN A 16 -31.82 -8.55 -2.41
C ASN A 16 -32.54 -7.39 -3.08
N MET A 17 -31.84 -6.28 -3.32
CA MET A 17 -32.38 -5.13 -4.06
C MET A 17 -32.78 -5.51 -5.50
N SER A 18 -31.99 -6.35 -6.16
CA SER A 18 -32.26 -6.78 -7.54
C SER A 18 -33.50 -7.68 -7.64
N ASN A 19 -33.76 -8.50 -6.62
CA ASN A 19 -34.91 -9.40 -6.53
C ASN A 19 -36.22 -8.66 -6.17
N SER A 20 -36.15 -7.46 -5.62
CA SER A 20 -37.34 -6.65 -5.34
C SER A 20 -38.10 -6.32 -6.62
N THR A 21 -39.43 -6.48 -6.57
CA THR A 21 -40.33 -6.25 -7.71
C THR A 21 -40.32 -4.78 -8.15
N VAL A 22 -40.32 -3.86 -7.17
CA VAL A 22 -40.19 -2.41 -7.36
C VAL A 22 -38.99 -1.94 -6.56
N ILE A 23 -38.17 -1.08 -7.16
CA ILE A 23 -37.05 -0.41 -6.48
C ILE A 23 -37.50 1.02 -6.19
N ASP A 24 -38.00 1.20 -4.98
CA ASP A 24 -38.32 2.49 -4.40
C ASP A 24 -37.15 3.02 -3.57
N GLU A 25 -37.32 4.20 -3.00
CA GLU A 25 -36.31 4.85 -2.17
C GLU A 25 -36.01 4.05 -0.89
N ALA A 26 -37.00 3.33 -0.35
CA ALA A 26 -36.82 2.51 0.84
C ALA A 26 -35.90 1.30 0.57
N VAL A 27 -36.17 0.56 -0.51
CA VAL A 27 -35.35 -0.59 -0.94
C VAL A 27 -33.92 -0.15 -1.27
N PHE A 28 -33.75 1.00 -1.92
CA PHE A 28 -32.45 1.57 -2.21
C PHE A 28 -31.69 1.97 -0.93
N HIS A 29 -32.37 2.64 0.01
CA HIS A 29 -31.79 3.04 1.28
C HIS A 29 -31.37 1.83 2.14
N ASP A 30 -32.19 0.77 2.18
CA ASP A 30 -31.88 -0.45 2.92
C ASP A 30 -30.67 -1.18 2.33
N CYS A 31 -30.58 -1.26 1.00
CA CYS A 31 -29.43 -1.81 0.29
C CYS A 31 -28.14 -1.06 0.66
N LEU A 32 -28.16 0.28 0.61
CA LEU A 32 -27.01 1.11 0.96
C LEU A 32 -26.63 0.98 2.44
N ASN A 33 -27.61 0.85 3.34
CA ASN A 33 -27.33 0.65 4.77
C ASN A 33 -26.69 -0.70 5.04
N GLU A 34 -27.10 -1.76 4.34
CA GLU A 34 -26.46 -3.08 4.45
C GLU A 34 -24.99 -3.02 3.98
N ILE A 35 -24.73 -2.35 2.86
CA ILE A 35 -23.37 -2.12 2.35
C ILE A 35 -22.54 -1.29 3.34
N ASN A 36 -23.08 -0.19 3.88
CA ASN A 36 -22.40 0.66 4.85
C ASN A 36 -22.03 -0.11 6.13
N ARG A 37 -22.95 -0.95 6.63
CA ARG A 37 -22.68 -1.82 7.79
C ARG A 37 -21.58 -2.83 7.48
N ALA A 38 -21.59 -3.43 6.30
CA ALA A 38 -20.55 -4.37 5.89
C ALA A 38 -19.16 -3.70 5.82
N LEU A 39 -19.08 -2.48 5.27
CA LEU A 39 -17.83 -1.70 5.20
C LEU A 39 -17.33 -1.31 6.59
N LEU A 40 -18.22 -0.87 7.49
CA LEU A 40 -17.86 -0.56 8.89
C LEU A 40 -17.34 -1.80 9.62
N GLN A 41 -17.97 -2.95 9.44
CA GLN A 41 -17.52 -4.23 10.03
C GLN A 41 -16.17 -4.71 9.46
N ALA A 42 -15.81 -4.24 8.26
CA ALA A 42 -14.53 -4.53 7.63
C ALA A 42 -13.45 -3.48 7.95
N ASP A 43 -13.64 -2.66 8.99
CA ASP A 43 -12.75 -1.58 9.40
C ASP A 43 -12.45 -0.59 8.26
N VAL A 44 -13.47 -0.18 7.50
CA VAL A 44 -13.37 0.95 6.57
C VAL A 44 -13.72 2.25 7.29
N GLN A 45 -12.98 3.33 7.00
CA GLN A 45 -13.12 4.60 7.71
C GLN A 45 -14.48 5.23 7.47
N PHE A 46 -15.14 5.67 8.56
CA PHE A 46 -16.49 6.23 8.51
C PHE A 46 -16.62 7.38 7.51
N GLU A 47 -15.63 8.25 7.43
CA GLU A 47 -15.64 9.39 6.49
C GLU A 47 -15.67 8.95 5.02
N LEU A 48 -14.92 7.90 4.66
CA LEU A 48 -14.95 7.32 3.31
C LEU A 48 -16.34 6.74 3.00
N ILE A 49 -16.92 6.01 3.95
CA ILE A 49 -18.27 5.42 3.80
C ILE A 49 -19.31 6.53 3.66
N ARG A 50 -19.22 7.59 4.46
CA ARG A 50 -20.14 8.75 4.38
C ARG A 50 -20.06 9.42 3.01
N ASN A 51 -18.86 9.62 2.49
CA ASN A 51 -18.64 10.24 1.17
C ASN A 51 -19.14 9.34 0.04
N MET A 52 -18.85 8.03 0.09
CA MET A 52 -19.39 7.04 -0.84
C MET A 52 -20.92 7.08 -0.85
N HIS A 53 -21.55 7.01 0.33
CA HIS A 53 -23.00 7.02 0.47
C HIS A 53 -23.64 8.30 -0.12
N ALA A 54 -23.07 9.47 0.15
CA ALA A 54 -23.52 10.73 -0.43
C ALA A 54 -23.35 10.78 -1.96
N ASN A 55 -22.21 10.31 -2.48
CA ASN A 55 -21.96 10.28 -3.92
C ASN A 55 -22.93 9.35 -4.66
N ILE A 56 -23.18 8.15 -4.12
CA ILE A 56 -24.12 7.20 -4.74
C ILE A 56 -25.54 7.79 -4.76
N LYS A 57 -25.99 8.44 -3.67
CA LYS A 57 -27.28 9.13 -3.65
C LYS A 57 -27.39 10.23 -4.70
N ASN A 58 -26.30 10.99 -4.92
CA ASN A 58 -26.28 12.05 -5.93
C ASN A 58 -26.29 11.51 -7.37
N ILE A 59 -25.59 10.39 -7.63
CA ILE A 59 -25.53 9.74 -8.95
C ILE A 59 -26.88 9.10 -9.29
N VAL A 60 -27.48 8.41 -8.32
CA VAL A 60 -28.75 7.70 -8.48
C VAL A 60 -29.89 8.69 -8.19
N ASN A 61 -30.12 9.64 -9.09
CA ASN A 61 -31.34 10.45 -9.05
C ASN A 61 -32.53 9.59 -9.49
N LEU A 62 -33.25 9.01 -8.53
CA LEU A 62 -34.32 8.04 -8.76
C LEU A 62 -35.50 8.57 -9.60
N ASP A 63 -35.69 9.90 -9.62
CA ASP A 63 -36.78 10.59 -10.33
C ASP A 63 -36.51 10.73 -11.83
N GLY A 64 -35.25 10.79 -12.25
CA GLY A 64 -34.85 10.95 -13.66
C GLY A 64 -34.57 9.65 -14.40
N LEU A 65 -34.55 8.51 -13.69
CA LEU A 65 -34.17 7.23 -14.27
C LEU A 65 -35.38 6.51 -14.89
N ALA A 66 -35.27 6.10 -16.16
CA ALA A 66 -36.27 5.29 -16.84
C ALA A 66 -36.59 4.03 -16.02
N ALA A 67 -37.88 3.73 -15.80
CA ALA A 67 -38.34 2.59 -15.01
C ALA A 67 -37.88 1.25 -15.61
N GLY A 68 -37.47 0.31 -14.75
CA GLY A 68 -37.16 -1.08 -15.14
C GLY A 68 -35.71 -1.53 -14.90
N HIS A 69 -35.22 -2.47 -15.74
CA HIS A 69 -33.91 -3.12 -15.62
C HIS A 69 -32.71 -2.16 -15.67
N SER A 70 -32.88 -0.98 -16.27
CA SER A 70 -31.91 0.13 -16.24
C SER A 70 -31.58 0.58 -14.82
N LYS A 71 -32.59 0.74 -13.94
CA LYS A 71 -32.38 1.24 -12.56
C LYS A 71 -31.47 0.32 -11.74
N ARG A 72 -31.69 -1.00 -11.82
CA ARG A 72 -30.87 -2.02 -11.13
C ARG A 72 -29.40 -1.91 -11.52
N LYS A 73 -29.14 -1.88 -12.83
CA LYS A 73 -27.79 -1.83 -13.38
C LYS A 73 -27.08 -0.53 -13.00
N ILE A 74 -27.79 0.60 -13.03
CA ILE A 74 -27.24 1.91 -12.68
C ILE A 74 -26.81 1.94 -11.22
N ILE A 75 -27.62 1.43 -10.29
CA ILE A 75 -27.26 1.38 -8.87
C ILE A 75 -26.04 0.47 -8.64
N GLN A 76 -26.03 -0.73 -9.25
CA GLN A 76 -24.89 -1.65 -9.15
C GLN A 76 -23.61 -1.01 -9.68
N GLN A 77 -23.69 -0.34 -10.83
CA GLN A 77 -22.56 0.37 -11.42
C GLN A 77 -22.08 1.51 -10.53
N ALA A 78 -23.00 2.32 -9.98
CA ALA A 78 -22.65 3.42 -9.08
C ALA A 78 -21.93 2.92 -7.81
N VAL A 79 -22.41 1.81 -7.22
CA VAL A 79 -21.74 1.17 -6.07
C VAL A 79 -20.35 0.67 -6.46
N PHE A 80 -20.22 -0.01 -7.59
CA PHE A 80 -18.93 -0.52 -8.08
C PHE A 80 -17.93 0.61 -8.35
N ASP A 81 -18.37 1.67 -9.04
CA ASP A 81 -17.53 2.80 -9.41
C ASP A 81 -17.04 3.55 -8.16
N GLU A 82 -17.91 3.77 -7.16
CA GLU A 82 -17.50 4.43 -5.92
C GLU A 82 -16.59 3.55 -5.04
N LEU A 83 -16.77 2.22 -5.07
CA LEU A 83 -15.80 1.29 -4.46
C LEU A 83 -14.43 1.36 -5.16
N CYS A 84 -14.41 1.38 -6.49
CA CYS A 84 -13.18 1.54 -7.27
C CYS A 84 -12.51 2.90 -7.00
N LYS A 85 -13.29 3.97 -6.95
CA LYS A 85 -12.81 5.34 -6.67
C LYS A 85 -12.19 5.46 -5.28
N MET A 86 -12.72 4.76 -4.28
CA MET A 86 -12.10 4.70 -2.94
C MET A 86 -10.72 4.06 -2.94
N LEU A 87 -10.44 3.16 -3.88
CA LEU A 87 -9.16 2.48 -4.03
C LEU A 87 -8.23 3.14 -5.04
N ASP A 88 -8.71 4.12 -5.80
CA ASP A 88 -7.95 4.78 -6.85
C ASP A 88 -7.04 5.86 -6.26
N PRO A 89 -5.70 5.66 -6.29
CA PRO A 89 -4.73 6.62 -5.76
C PRO A 89 -4.64 7.89 -6.60
N THR A 90 -5.24 7.93 -7.80
CA THR A 90 -5.23 9.08 -8.71
C THR A 90 -6.39 10.05 -8.47
N THR A 91 -7.36 9.67 -7.62
CA THR A 91 -8.47 10.53 -7.23
C THR A 91 -7.95 11.79 -6.53
N GLY A 92 -7.90 12.91 -7.26
CA GLY A 92 -7.39 14.19 -6.76
C GLY A 92 -5.93 14.51 -7.10
N ILE A 93 -5.20 13.62 -7.77
CA ILE A 93 -3.80 13.84 -8.19
C ILE A 93 -3.75 13.84 -9.72
N LYS A 94 -3.55 15.02 -10.33
CA LYS A 94 -3.55 15.20 -11.80
C LYS A 94 -2.34 14.59 -12.53
N SER A 95 -1.29 14.18 -11.81
CA SER A 95 -0.07 13.65 -12.39
C SER A 95 0.79 12.97 -11.33
N SER A 96 0.51 11.71 -11.00
CA SER A 96 1.54 10.84 -10.42
C SER A 96 2.02 9.91 -11.52
N SER A 97 3.12 10.26 -12.18
CA SER A 97 3.84 9.29 -13.00
C SER A 97 4.29 8.16 -12.08
N PHE A 98 3.67 6.99 -12.20
CA PHE A 98 4.10 5.82 -11.45
C PHE A 98 5.59 5.57 -11.71
N PHE A 99 6.37 5.43 -10.63
CA PHE A 99 7.79 5.14 -10.75
C PHE A 99 8.01 3.70 -11.18
N PHE A 100 8.77 3.50 -12.25
CA PHE A 100 9.23 2.19 -12.69
C PHE A 100 10.74 2.22 -12.89
N PRO A 101 11.50 1.33 -12.21
CA PRO A 101 12.94 1.25 -12.43
C PRO A 101 13.23 0.81 -13.86
N LYS A 102 14.26 1.39 -14.47
CA LYS A 102 14.64 1.16 -15.88
C LYS A 102 16.03 0.53 -15.94
N LYS A 103 16.22 -0.39 -16.86
CA LYS A 103 17.53 -0.99 -17.13
C LYS A 103 18.52 0.07 -17.61
N GLY A 104 19.76 -0.01 -17.15
CA GLY A 104 20.83 0.94 -17.46
C GLY A 104 20.80 2.24 -16.65
N LYS A 105 19.78 2.45 -15.79
CA LYS A 105 19.73 3.55 -14.83
C LYS A 105 19.55 2.99 -13.43
N THR A 106 20.59 3.15 -12.59
CA THR A 106 20.49 2.79 -11.18
C THR A 106 19.38 3.58 -10.51
N SER A 107 18.44 2.85 -9.93
CA SER A 107 17.30 3.35 -9.17
C SER A 107 17.45 2.94 -7.71
N VAL A 108 17.31 3.86 -6.77
CA VAL A 108 17.35 3.57 -5.33
C VAL A 108 15.93 3.58 -4.78
N VAL A 109 15.50 2.48 -4.15
CA VAL A 109 14.16 2.32 -3.58
C VAL A 109 14.28 2.02 -2.09
N MET A 110 13.69 2.87 -1.25
CA MET A 110 13.74 2.73 0.21
C MET A 110 12.43 2.15 0.74
N PHE A 111 12.52 1.07 1.52
CA PHE A 111 11.35 0.42 2.12
C PHE A 111 11.24 0.79 3.60
N VAL A 112 10.10 1.36 3.97
CA VAL A 112 9.84 1.90 5.30
C VAL A 112 8.53 1.34 5.86
N GLY A 113 8.34 1.42 7.17
CA GLY A 113 7.13 0.93 7.84
C GLY A 113 7.39 0.28 9.18
N LEU A 114 6.31 -0.09 9.87
CA LEU A 114 6.40 -0.59 11.24
C LEU A 114 7.10 -1.94 11.36
N GLN A 115 7.50 -2.27 12.58
CA GLN A 115 7.99 -3.61 12.91
C GLN A 115 6.94 -4.66 12.57
N GLY A 116 7.35 -5.76 11.95
CA GLY A 116 6.44 -6.86 11.63
C GLY A 116 5.56 -6.66 10.40
N SER A 117 5.56 -5.47 9.76
CA SER A 117 4.75 -5.23 8.55
C SER A 117 5.17 -6.03 7.31
N GLY A 118 6.28 -6.76 7.39
CA GLY A 118 6.77 -7.62 6.31
C GLY A 118 7.84 -6.98 5.42
N LYS A 119 8.42 -5.82 5.78
CA LYS A 119 9.46 -5.09 5.01
C LYS A 119 10.54 -6.00 4.41
N THR A 120 11.37 -6.65 5.22
CA THR A 120 12.47 -7.50 4.74
C THR A 120 12.02 -8.57 3.73
N THR A 121 10.86 -9.18 3.96
CA THR A 121 10.28 -10.17 3.04
C THR A 121 9.83 -9.51 1.73
N THR A 122 9.18 -8.36 1.81
CA THR A 122 8.71 -7.59 0.66
C THR A 122 9.88 -7.05 -0.16
N CYS A 123 10.97 -6.60 0.47
CA CYS A 123 12.21 -6.19 -0.19
C CYS A 123 12.75 -7.30 -1.10
N THR A 124 12.88 -8.54 -0.58
CA THR A 124 13.33 -9.68 -1.40
C THR A 124 12.33 -10.02 -2.51
N LYS A 125 11.02 -10.00 -2.23
CA LYS A 125 9.99 -10.26 -3.26
C LYS A 125 10.04 -9.22 -4.38
N TYR A 126 10.17 -7.95 -4.04
CA TYR A 126 10.29 -6.84 -4.97
C TYR A 126 11.54 -6.97 -5.83
N ALA A 127 12.68 -7.25 -5.20
CA ALA A 127 13.93 -7.53 -5.89
C ALA A 127 13.79 -8.69 -6.88
N HIS A 128 13.24 -9.82 -6.44
CA HIS A 128 13.06 -11.01 -7.27
C HIS A 128 12.07 -10.78 -8.42
N TYR A 129 11.01 -10.00 -8.19
CA TYR A 129 10.06 -9.61 -9.24
C TYR A 129 10.75 -8.84 -10.37
N TYR A 130 11.58 -7.84 -10.04
CA TYR A 130 12.31 -7.07 -11.05
C TYR A 130 13.49 -7.84 -11.67
N GLN A 131 14.11 -8.75 -10.91
CA GLN A 131 15.09 -9.71 -11.45
C GLN A 131 14.49 -10.54 -12.59
N LYS A 132 13.26 -11.06 -12.41
CA LYS A 132 12.53 -11.78 -13.46
C LYS A 132 12.18 -10.92 -14.68
N LYS A 133 12.13 -9.60 -14.51
CA LYS A 133 11.96 -8.63 -15.61
C LYS A 133 13.29 -8.21 -16.26
N GLY A 134 14.41 -8.82 -15.86
CA GLY A 134 15.71 -8.59 -16.47
C GLY A 134 16.49 -7.39 -15.93
N LEU A 135 16.08 -6.82 -14.79
CA LEU A 135 16.89 -5.86 -14.03
C LEU A 135 17.89 -6.59 -13.15
N LYS A 136 18.96 -5.90 -12.76
CA LYS A 136 19.94 -6.38 -11.76
C LYS A 136 19.68 -5.72 -10.40
N PRO A 137 18.98 -6.38 -9.47
CA PRO A 137 18.75 -5.83 -8.13
C PRO A 137 19.91 -6.10 -7.16
N GLY A 138 20.10 -5.21 -6.19
CA GLY A 138 20.91 -5.39 -4.99
C GLY A 138 20.13 -5.01 -3.73
N LEU A 139 20.29 -5.77 -2.65
CA LEU A 139 19.61 -5.55 -1.37
C LEU A 139 20.57 -5.00 -0.33
N VAL A 140 20.24 -3.89 0.33
CA VAL A 140 21.01 -3.32 1.43
C VAL A 140 20.21 -3.44 2.72
N CYS A 141 20.77 -4.09 3.73
CA CYS A 141 20.18 -4.18 5.06
C CYS A 141 20.63 -2.99 5.92
N ALA A 142 19.72 -2.04 6.16
CA ALA A 142 19.94 -0.89 7.03
C ALA A 142 19.32 -1.08 8.44
N ASP A 143 18.75 -2.26 8.73
CA ASP A 143 18.22 -2.61 10.05
C ASP A 143 19.38 -3.04 10.98
N THR A 144 20.03 -2.06 11.61
CA THR A 144 21.11 -2.29 12.60
C THR A 144 20.59 -2.56 14.00
N PHE A 145 19.30 -2.37 14.24
CA PHE A 145 18.71 -2.47 15.57
C PHE A 145 18.25 -3.90 15.92
N ARG A 146 17.66 -4.62 14.96
CA ARG A 146 17.07 -5.93 15.22
C ARG A 146 18.11 -7.03 15.05
N ALA A 147 18.32 -7.81 16.12
CA ALA A 147 19.17 -8.98 16.09
C ALA A 147 18.74 -9.97 14.98
N GLY A 148 19.69 -10.39 14.15
CA GLY A 148 19.45 -11.31 13.03
C GLY A 148 18.71 -10.70 11.84
N ALA A 149 18.48 -9.38 11.79
CA ALA A 149 17.87 -8.75 10.62
C ALA A 149 18.72 -8.94 9.36
N PHE A 150 20.03 -8.73 9.47
CA PHE A 150 20.95 -8.97 8.36
C PHE A 150 20.97 -10.44 7.94
N ASP A 151 20.98 -11.39 8.90
CA ASP A 151 20.92 -12.82 8.59
C ASP A 151 19.61 -13.21 7.89
N GLN A 152 18.48 -12.62 8.31
CA GLN A 152 17.18 -12.83 7.65
C GLN A 152 17.23 -12.36 6.19
N LEU A 153 17.70 -11.13 5.96
CA LEU A 153 17.83 -10.59 4.61
C LEU A 153 18.80 -11.43 3.78
N LYS A 154 19.95 -11.81 4.33
CA LYS A 154 20.97 -12.66 3.70
C LYS A 154 20.44 -14.02 3.29
N GLN A 155 19.67 -14.69 4.15
CA GLN A 155 19.06 -15.99 3.83
C GLN A 155 18.04 -15.86 2.69
N ASN A 156 17.19 -14.83 2.74
CA ASN A 156 16.20 -14.57 1.70
C ASN A 156 16.86 -14.22 0.36
N ALA A 157 17.86 -13.34 0.37
CA ALA A 157 18.61 -12.90 -0.80
C ALA A 157 19.39 -14.05 -1.43
N THR A 158 20.05 -14.88 -0.62
CA THR A 158 20.76 -16.10 -1.09
C THR A 158 19.80 -17.06 -1.80
N LYS A 159 18.63 -17.33 -1.20
CA LYS A 159 17.60 -18.19 -1.83
C LYS A 159 17.12 -17.64 -3.17
N ALA A 160 17.00 -16.32 -3.28
CA ALA A 160 16.59 -15.64 -4.51
C ALA A 160 17.75 -15.37 -5.50
N LYS A 161 19.01 -15.71 -5.14
CA LYS A 161 20.23 -15.39 -5.90
C LYS A 161 20.37 -13.89 -6.20
N ILE A 162 20.14 -13.07 -5.17
CA ILE A 162 20.23 -11.61 -5.26
C ILE A 162 21.42 -11.15 -4.42
N PRO A 163 22.33 -10.30 -4.98
CA PRO A 163 23.40 -9.68 -4.20
C PRO A 163 22.85 -8.91 -3.00
N PHE A 164 23.55 -9.00 -1.88
CA PHE A 164 23.16 -8.33 -0.63
C PHE A 164 24.36 -7.65 0.03
N TYR A 165 24.08 -6.55 0.74
CA TYR A 165 25.03 -5.79 1.54
C TYR A 165 24.46 -5.53 2.93
N GLY A 166 25.35 -5.46 3.92
CA GLY A 166 25.03 -5.20 5.31
C GLY A 166 26.26 -5.49 6.18
N SER A 167 26.19 -5.11 7.45
CA SER A 167 27.30 -5.24 8.40
C SER A 167 26.84 -5.91 9.69
N TYR A 168 27.71 -6.74 10.26
CA TYR A 168 27.54 -7.29 11.62
C TYR A 168 28.15 -6.40 12.71
N MET A 169 29.04 -5.48 12.33
CA MET A 169 29.84 -4.67 13.26
C MET A 169 29.49 -3.19 13.21
N GLU A 170 29.07 -2.68 12.04
CA GLU A 170 28.67 -1.28 11.90
C GLU A 170 27.26 -1.09 12.48
N SER A 171 27.14 -0.07 13.33
CA SER A 171 25.91 0.27 14.03
C SER A 171 25.19 1.45 13.40
N ASP A 172 25.91 2.27 12.62
CA ASP A 172 25.38 3.41 11.90
C ASP A 172 24.71 2.97 10.59
N PRO A 173 23.37 3.05 10.49
CA PRO A 173 22.65 2.64 9.29
C PRO A 173 22.98 3.52 8.08
N VAL A 174 23.35 4.79 8.28
CA VAL A 174 23.67 5.74 7.20
C VAL A 174 24.93 5.30 6.46
N LYS A 175 25.97 4.90 7.18
CA LYS A 175 27.20 4.37 6.57
C LYS A 175 26.94 3.11 5.75
N ILE A 176 26.18 2.18 6.31
CA ILE A 176 25.84 0.91 5.63
C ILE A 176 25.10 1.18 4.32
N VAL A 177 24.16 2.12 4.29
CA VAL A 177 23.44 2.43 3.05
C VAL A 177 24.30 3.16 2.03
N VAL A 178 25.16 4.09 2.45
CA VAL A 178 26.05 4.81 1.53
C VAL A 178 27.01 3.82 0.85
N GLU A 179 27.72 3.01 1.64
CA GLU A 179 28.64 2.00 1.12
C GLU A 179 27.93 0.95 0.26
N GLY A 180 26.75 0.49 0.71
CA GLY A 180 25.95 -0.48 -0.04
C GLY A 180 25.46 0.06 -1.39
N VAL A 181 25.04 1.34 -1.43
CA VAL A 181 24.62 2.01 -2.66
C VAL A 181 25.82 2.20 -3.60
N GLU A 182 26.97 2.63 -3.10
CA GLU A 182 28.20 2.79 -3.89
C GLU A 182 28.65 1.46 -4.49
N ARG A 183 28.76 0.42 -3.67
CA ARG A 183 29.12 -0.92 -4.13
C ARG A 183 28.20 -1.43 -5.22
N PHE A 184 26.88 -1.29 -5.05
CA PHE A 184 25.95 -1.77 -6.07
C PHE A 184 25.92 -0.90 -7.33
N LYS A 185 26.31 0.38 -7.25
CA LYS A 185 26.58 1.20 -8.45
C LYS A 185 27.79 0.68 -9.21
N GLU A 186 28.89 0.37 -8.53
CA GLU A 186 30.10 -0.23 -9.14
C GLU A 186 29.81 -1.59 -9.77
N GLU A 187 28.97 -2.40 -9.12
CA GLU A 187 28.49 -3.68 -9.65
C GLU A 187 27.47 -3.50 -10.80
N ASN A 188 27.13 -2.28 -11.23
CA ASN A 188 26.16 -1.99 -12.28
C ASN A 188 24.75 -2.54 -11.99
N CYS A 189 24.28 -2.46 -10.74
CA CYS A 189 22.90 -2.77 -10.39
C CYS A 189 21.95 -1.67 -10.90
N ASP A 190 20.88 -2.09 -11.57
CA ASP A 190 19.80 -1.20 -12.04
C ASP A 190 18.85 -0.79 -10.91
N LEU A 191 18.79 -1.61 -9.85
CA LEU A 191 17.84 -1.42 -8.75
C LEU A 191 18.51 -1.71 -7.41
N ILE A 192 18.60 -0.72 -6.55
CA ILE A 192 19.15 -0.83 -5.20
C ILE A 192 18.00 -0.67 -4.22
N ILE A 193 17.81 -1.66 -3.36
CA ILE A 193 16.67 -1.72 -2.43
C ILE A 193 17.21 -1.61 -1.00
N LEU A 194 16.76 -0.59 -0.28
CA LEU A 194 17.15 -0.34 1.11
C LEU A 194 16.07 -0.89 2.05
N ASP A 195 16.41 -1.89 2.86
CA ASP A 195 15.55 -2.45 3.91
C ASP A 195 15.84 -1.75 5.24
N THR A 196 14.98 -0.81 5.66
CA THR A 196 15.18 -0.04 6.89
C THR A 196 14.67 -0.78 8.13
N SER A 197 15.09 -0.31 9.30
CA SER A 197 14.54 -0.78 10.58
C SER A 197 13.02 -0.53 10.65
N GLY A 198 12.31 -1.35 11.43
CA GLY A 198 10.92 -1.09 11.83
C GLY A 198 10.85 -0.93 13.33
N ARG A 199 10.53 0.28 13.81
CA ARG A 199 10.37 0.54 15.26
C ARG A 199 8.89 0.81 15.58
N HIS A 200 8.44 0.35 16.76
CA HIS A 200 7.03 0.46 17.21
C HIS A 200 6.83 1.51 18.32
N LYS A 201 7.85 1.85 19.13
CA LYS A 201 7.65 2.62 20.39
C LYS A 201 8.43 3.94 20.51
N GLN A 202 9.28 4.28 19.54
CA GLN A 202 10.07 5.51 19.53
C GLN A 202 10.00 6.15 18.14
N GLU A 203 8.84 6.73 17.82
CA GLU A 203 8.52 7.27 16.50
C GLU A 203 9.49 8.38 16.07
N ALA A 204 9.83 9.31 16.96
CA ALA A 204 10.71 10.44 16.62
C ALA A 204 12.12 10.01 16.16
N ALA A 205 12.74 9.05 16.86
CA ALA A 205 14.08 8.57 16.52
C ALA A 205 14.07 7.77 15.20
N LEU A 206 12.99 7.01 14.95
CA LEU A 206 12.81 6.29 13.68
C LEU A 206 12.69 7.27 12.51
N PHE A 207 11.86 8.30 12.67
CA PHE A 207 11.64 9.28 11.61
C PHE A 207 12.90 10.10 11.31
N GLU A 208 13.69 10.43 12.33
CA GLU A 208 14.97 11.09 12.14
C GLU A 208 15.99 10.19 11.42
N GLU A 209 16.12 8.91 11.83
CA GLU A 209 16.94 7.92 11.12
C GLU A 209 16.51 7.80 9.64
N MET A 210 15.21 7.69 9.38
CA MET A 210 14.66 7.63 8.03
C MET A 210 14.96 8.89 7.21
N ARG A 211 14.88 10.07 7.82
CA ARG A 211 15.22 11.34 7.17
C ARG A 211 16.69 11.38 6.79
N GLN A 212 17.58 10.98 7.70
CA GLN A 212 19.02 10.91 7.44
C GLN A 212 19.35 9.93 6.31
N LEU A 213 18.72 8.75 6.29
CA LEU A 213 18.86 7.78 5.20
C LEU A 213 18.38 8.35 3.86
N SER A 214 17.24 9.06 3.87
CA SER A 214 16.70 9.71 2.67
C SER A 214 17.60 10.84 2.16
N GLU A 215 18.14 11.69 3.04
CA GLU A 215 19.05 12.78 2.69
C GLU A 215 20.38 12.26 2.12
N ALA A 216 20.91 11.18 2.71
CA ALA A 216 22.16 10.56 2.28
C ALA A 216 22.04 9.81 0.95
N THR A 217 20.93 9.12 0.70
CA THR A 217 20.78 8.22 -0.45
C THR A 217 19.93 8.79 -1.58
N LYS A 218 19.13 9.83 -1.31
CA LYS A 218 18.18 10.47 -2.26
C LYS A 218 17.38 9.43 -3.07
N PRO A 219 16.58 8.58 -2.40
CA PRO A 219 15.89 7.48 -3.05
C PRO A 219 14.93 8.00 -4.14
N ASP A 220 14.89 7.32 -5.29
CA ASP A 220 13.94 7.62 -6.37
C ASP A 220 12.49 7.27 -6.00
N LEU A 221 12.31 6.31 -5.08
CA LEU A 221 11.01 5.90 -4.57
C LEU A 221 11.11 5.45 -3.10
N VAL A 222 10.16 5.90 -2.29
CA VAL A 222 9.95 5.41 -0.93
C VAL A 222 8.67 4.58 -0.89
N ILE A 223 8.76 3.33 -0.46
CA ILE A 223 7.63 2.40 -0.34
C ILE A 223 7.30 2.19 1.14
N PHE A 224 6.11 2.62 1.55
CA PHE A 224 5.56 2.32 2.88
C PHE A 224 4.90 0.94 2.87
N VAL A 225 5.46 0.01 3.65
CA VAL A 225 4.94 -1.34 3.83
C VAL A 225 4.12 -1.39 5.11
N MET A 226 2.84 -1.73 4.96
CA MET A 226 1.87 -1.90 6.04
C MET A 226 1.26 -3.31 6.00
N ASP A 227 0.89 -3.81 7.17
CA ASP A 227 0.11 -5.04 7.30
C ASP A 227 -1.38 -4.73 7.05
N SER A 228 -2.04 -5.54 6.23
CA SER A 228 -3.46 -5.41 5.91
C SER A 228 -4.40 -5.58 7.12
N SER A 229 -3.92 -6.13 8.24
CA SER A 229 -4.73 -6.42 9.43
C SER A 229 -4.81 -5.27 10.44
N ILE A 230 -4.08 -4.17 10.23
CA ILE A 230 -4.01 -3.05 11.20
C ILE A 230 -5.27 -2.18 11.25
N GLY A 231 -6.24 -2.44 10.36
CA GLY A 231 -7.53 -1.75 10.32
C GLY A 231 -7.39 -0.23 10.23
N GLN A 232 -8.15 0.49 11.05
CA GLN A 232 -8.22 1.96 11.06
C GLN A 232 -6.89 2.65 11.40
N ALA A 233 -5.98 1.98 12.11
CA ALA A 233 -4.67 2.56 12.45
C ALA A 233 -3.80 2.80 11.21
N ALA A 234 -4.11 2.16 10.08
CA ALA A 234 -3.41 2.33 8.81
C ALA A 234 -3.30 3.79 8.38
N PHE A 235 -4.40 4.56 8.48
CA PHE A 235 -4.44 5.93 7.99
C PHE A 235 -3.49 6.84 8.76
N GLY A 236 -3.58 6.81 10.09
CA GLY A 236 -2.72 7.64 10.95
C GLY A 236 -1.24 7.30 10.78
N GLN A 237 -0.91 6.02 10.65
CA GLN A 237 0.46 5.59 10.38
C GLN A 237 0.95 6.06 9.02
N ALA A 238 0.19 5.82 7.94
CA ALA A 238 0.56 6.27 6.60
C ALA A 238 0.77 7.79 6.54
N GLN A 239 -0.10 8.54 7.22
CA GLN A 239 0.01 10.00 7.32
C GLN A 239 1.28 10.44 8.07
N ALA A 240 1.61 9.83 9.21
CA ALA A 240 2.81 10.14 9.97
C ALA A 240 4.10 9.89 9.17
N PHE A 241 4.15 8.77 8.44
CA PHE A 241 5.26 8.44 7.55
C PHE A 241 5.41 9.45 6.39
N LYS A 242 4.28 9.83 5.77
CA LYS A 242 4.26 10.80 4.66
C LYS A 242 4.66 12.22 5.09
N GLN A 243 4.37 12.60 6.34
CA GLN A 243 4.78 13.90 6.89
C GLN A 243 6.27 13.95 7.26
N SER A 244 6.84 12.81 7.64
CA SER A 244 8.21 12.74 8.15
C SER A 244 9.26 12.62 7.05
N VAL A 245 8.94 11.91 5.96
CA VAL A 245 9.80 11.80 4.78
C VAL A 245 9.03 12.36 3.59
N ALA A 246 9.62 13.30 2.87
CA ALA A 246 9.05 13.79 1.62
C ALA A 246 9.04 12.63 0.60
N VAL A 247 7.90 11.92 0.53
CA VAL A 247 7.60 10.89 -0.48
C VAL A 247 7.12 11.56 -1.75
#